data_AF-A0A6I9ZTG6-F1
#
_entry.id   AF-A0A6I9ZTG6-F1
#
_cell.length_a   1.000
_cell.length_b   1.000
_cell.length_c   1.000
_cell.angle_alpha   90.00
_cell.angle_beta   90.00
_cell.angle_gamma   90.00
#
_symmetry.space_group_name_H-M   'P 1'
#
loop_
_entity.id
_entity.type
_entity.pdbx_description
1 polymer ?
#
loop_
_entity_poly.entity_id
_entity_poly.type
_entity_poly.pdbx_seq_one_letter_code
_entity_poly.pdbx_strand_id
1 'polypeptide(L)'
;MSGQSQDALVGGLSQGAPGGSKAGERKLEVKMETASCSAAAANGAVGSQRDRSLVPERLQRREQERQLEVERRKQKRQNQEVEEEKSDFFAAAFARERAAVEELLEGGESMERLEEAAARLQGLQKLVNDSVLFLAAYDLRQGQEALTRLQTTLAERRQELQPKKRFAFKTRRKDAASAAKVDSAPGAPAAEGILASPPPLKEEGGIGSSWVFGFSNVESQVLEKRAEELHQRDVLLTELSKCTVRLYGNPNTLRLAKARSCTVLCGPVSTSVFLEDCSDCVLAVACQQLRVHTTRDTRIFLQVTSRAIVEDCSGIQFAPYTWSYPGIDKDFEGSGLDRSKNNWNDVDDFNWLARDMASPNWSILPEEERMVQWD
;
A
#
# COMPACT_ATOMS: atom_id res chain seq x y z
N MET A 1 11.67 -9.61 70.13
CA MET A 1 10.21 -9.76 69.95
C MET A 1 10.03 -10.58 68.68
N SER A 2 9.73 -11.89 68.68
CA SER A 2 8.61 -12.65 69.29
C SER A 2 7.30 -12.53 68.49
N GLY A 3 6.95 -13.58 67.73
CA GLY A 3 5.72 -13.65 66.93
C GLY A 3 5.81 -14.67 65.79
N GLN A 4 5.43 -15.92 66.04
CA GLN A 4 5.18 -16.98 65.04
C GLN A 4 3.68 -17.37 65.10
N SER A 5 3.26 -18.26 64.19
CA SER A 5 1.92 -18.90 64.12
C SER A 5 0.77 -18.01 63.64
N GLN A 6 -0.31 -18.52 63.04
CA GLN A 6 -0.65 -19.80 62.38
C GLN A 6 -1.82 -19.45 61.40
N ASP A 7 -1.92 -19.96 60.16
CA ASP A 7 -2.23 -21.34 59.69
C ASP A 7 -3.72 -21.76 59.86
N ALA A 8 -4.17 -22.62 58.92
CA ALA A 8 -5.35 -23.52 58.97
C ALA A 8 -6.80 -23.06 58.62
N LEU A 9 -7.41 -23.83 57.67
CA LEU A 9 -8.84 -24.20 57.49
C LEU A 9 -9.90 -23.13 57.09
N VAL A 10 -11.05 -23.46 56.44
CA VAL A 10 -11.43 -24.48 55.41
C VAL A 10 -12.86 -24.18 54.88
N GLY A 11 -13.23 -24.57 53.65
CA GLY A 11 -14.65 -24.63 53.24
C GLY A 11 -14.95 -24.81 51.74
N GLY A 12 -15.52 -25.96 51.35
CA GLY A 12 -16.36 -26.11 50.13
C GLY A 12 -17.85 -26.04 50.51
N LEU A 13 -18.87 -26.31 49.67
CA LEU A 13 -19.00 -26.87 48.30
C LEU A 13 -20.27 -26.20 47.66
N SER A 14 -20.96 -26.60 46.57
CA SER A 14 -20.88 -27.73 45.62
C SER A 14 -21.64 -27.43 44.31
N GLN A 15 -21.28 -28.12 43.21
CA GLN A 15 -22.11 -28.46 42.03
C GLN A 15 -22.58 -27.34 41.05
N GLY A 16 -22.69 -27.70 39.76
CA GLY A 16 -23.16 -26.80 38.69
C GLY A 16 -22.84 -27.25 37.25
N ALA A 17 -23.28 -28.44 36.83
CA ALA A 17 -23.22 -28.92 35.43
C ALA A 17 -24.65 -29.37 35.02
N PRO A 18 -25.06 -29.26 33.73
CA PRO A 18 -24.63 -30.20 32.70
C PRO A 18 -24.54 -29.61 31.26
N GLY A 19 -24.37 -30.46 30.24
CA GLY A 19 -24.81 -30.15 28.87
C GLY A 19 -23.72 -30.11 27.79
N GLY A 20 -23.14 -31.26 27.43
CA GLY A 20 -22.27 -31.37 26.26
C GLY A 20 -23.01 -31.71 24.97
N SER A 21 -22.51 -31.24 23.82
CA SER A 21 -22.86 -31.78 22.49
C SER A 21 -21.65 -31.72 21.56
N LYS A 22 -21.54 -32.72 20.67
CA LYS A 22 -20.33 -32.97 19.88
C LYS A 22 -20.44 -32.35 18.48
N ALA A 23 -19.40 -31.64 18.07
CA ALA A 23 -19.03 -31.48 16.66
C ALA A 23 -17.61 -32.07 16.49
N GLY A 24 -17.40 -32.93 15.49
CA GLY A 24 -16.18 -33.74 15.40
C GLY A 24 -15.17 -33.21 14.39
N GLU A 25 -13.98 -32.84 14.84
CA GLU A 25 -12.84 -32.56 13.97
C GLU A 25 -12.33 -33.85 13.29
N ARG A 26 -12.36 -33.89 11.96
CA ARG A 26 -11.78 -35.00 11.17
C ARG A 26 -10.30 -34.81 10.96
N LYS A 27 -9.50 -35.20 11.96
CA LYS A 27 -8.03 -35.30 11.84
C LYS A 27 -7.68 -36.40 10.82
N LEU A 28 -7.16 -36.02 9.64
CA LEU A 28 -6.61 -37.00 8.69
C LEU A 28 -5.28 -37.55 9.23
N GLU A 29 -5.34 -38.76 9.77
CA GLU A 29 -4.17 -39.49 10.25
C GLU A 29 -3.61 -40.39 9.13
N VAL A 30 -2.57 -39.92 8.44
CA VAL A 30 -1.92 -40.67 7.36
C VAL A 30 -1.13 -41.83 7.97
N LYS A 31 -1.72 -43.03 7.94
CA LYS A 31 -1.04 -44.25 8.40
C LYS A 31 0.09 -44.63 7.45
N MET A 32 1.29 -44.68 8.00
CA MET A 32 2.49 -45.20 7.35
C MET A 32 2.48 -46.74 7.41
N GLU A 33 2.01 -47.39 6.35
CA GLU A 33 2.01 -48.87 6.29
C GLU A 33 3.43 -49.41 6.08
N THR A 34 3.98 -50.05 7.12
CA THR A 34 5.22 -50.81 7.06
C THR A 34 4.99 -52.13 6.34
N ALA A 35 5.36 -52.22 5.06
CA ALA A 35 5.26 -53.45 4.28
C ALA A 35 6.16 -54.55 4.88
N SER A 36 5.53 -55.60 5.41
CA SER A 36 6.22 -56.78 5.95
C SER A 36 6.70 -57.68 4.81
N CYS A 37 7.97 -58.08 4.84
CA CYS A 37 8.52 -59.05 3.89
C CYS A 37 8.14 -60.49 4.29
N SER A 38 7.16 -61.08 3.60
CA SER A 38 6.91 -62.52 3.63
C SER A 38 7.38 -63.17 2.33
N ALA A 39 8.20 -64.23 2.45
CA ALA A 39 8.72 -64.96 1.30
C ALA A 39 7.79 -66.12 0.91
N ALA A 40 7.39 -66.17 -0.36
CA ALA A 40 6.75 -67.33 -0.99
C ALA A 40 7.31 -67.46 -2.42
N ALA A 41 7.60 -68.69 -2.85
CA ALA A 41 8.37 -68.95 -4.07
C ALA A 41 7.52 -69.40 -5.26
N ALA A 42 8.02 -69.09 -6.46
CA ALA A 42 7.71 -69.68 -7.76
C ALA A 42 6.24 -69.72 -8.24
N ASN A 43 5.94 -68.91 -9.28
CA ASN A 43 5.67 -69.42 -10.63
C ASN A 43 5.51 -68.27 -11.67
N GLY A 44 5.68 -68.59 -12.96
CA GLY A 44 5.22 -67.76 -14.10
C GLY A 44 6.09 -66.56 -14.50
N ALA A 45 7.13 -66.78 -15.30
CA ALA A 45 8.05 -65.72 -15.74
C ALA A 45 7.54 -64.92 -16.97
N VAL A 46 6.55 -64.03 -16.80
CA VAL A 46 6.18 -63.00 -17.80
C VAL A 46 5.95 -61.64 -17.13
N GLY A 47 7.00 -60.81 -17.02
CA GLY A 47 6.85 -59.44 -16.48
C GLY A 47 8.15 -58.62 -16.33
N SER A 48 9.29 -59.26 -16.12
CA SER A 48 10.55 -58.60 -15.67
C SER A 48 11.15 -57.56 -16.65
N GLN A 49 10.78 -57.56 -17.94
CA GLN A 49 11.31 -56.58 -18.90
C GLN A 49 10.63 -55.20 -18.83
N ARG A 50 9.31 -55.11 -18.65
CA ARG A 50 8.59 -53.82 -18.70
C ARG A 50 8.89 -52.91 -17.50
N ASP A 51 9.09 -53.47 -16.32
CA ASP A 51 9.32 -52.65 -15.12
C ASP A 51 10.76 -52.10 -15.06
N ARG A 52 11.73 -52.83 -15.63
CA ARG A 52 13.14 -52.39 -15.73
C ARG A 52 13.33 -51.21 -16.68
N SER A 53 12.54 -51.12 -17.76
CA SER A 53 12.57 -49.98 -18.69
C SER A 53 12.00 -48.68 -18.10
N LEU A 54 11.20 -48.75 -17.03
CA LEU A 54 10.61 -47.59 -16.35
C LEU A 54 11.52 -47.00 -15.25
N VAL A 55 12.62 -47.68 -14.90
CA VAL A 55 13.54 -47.20 -13.85
C VAL A 55 14.21 -45.87 -14.19
N PRO A 56 14.68 -45.61 -15.43
CA PRO A 56 15.22 -44.30 -15.82
C PRO A 56 14.17 -43.19 -15.72
N GLU A 57 12.93 -43.42 -16.16
CA GLU A 57 11.84 -42.44 -16.08
C GLU A 57 11.48 -42.13 -14.62
N ARG A 58 11.40 -43.16 -13.75
CA ARG A 58 11.16 -42.97 -12.30
C ARG A 58 12.28 -42.19 -11.63
N LEU A 59 13.54 -42.37 -12.07
CA LEU A 59 14.68 -41.57 -11.60
C LEU A 59 14.59 -40.12 -12.09
N GLN A 60 14.34 -39.90 -13.39
CA GLN A 60 14.19 -38.56 -13.98
C GLN A 60 13.04 -37.77 -13.33
N ARG A 61 11.89 -38.40 -13.11
CA ARG A 61 10.75 -37.78 -12.41
C ARG A 61 11.11 -37.36 -10.99
N ARG A 62 11.83 -38.21 -10.25
CA ARG A 62 12.31 -37.93 -8.89
C ARG A 62 13.44 -36.89 -8.85
N GLU A 63 14.15 -36.70 -9.96
CA GLU A 63 15.11 -35.61 -10.14
C GLU A 63 14.38 -34.28 -10.34
N GLN A 64 13.38 -34.26 -11.23
CA GLN A 64 12.50 -33.11 -11.47
C GLN A 64 11.74 -32.70 -10.20
N GLU A 65 11.14 -33.65 -9.47
CA GLU A 65 10.48 -33.40 -8.18
C GLU A 65 11.43 -32.75 -7.15
N ARG A 66 12.72 -33.13 -7.13
CA ARG A 66 13.73 -32.52 -6.26
C ARG A 66 14.16 -31.13 -6.75
N GLN A 67 14.29 -30.93 -8.06
CA GLN A 67 14.61 -29.62 -8.64
C GLN A 67 13.48 -28.62 -8.34
N LEU A 68 12.22 -28.99 -8.59
CA LEU A 68 11.04 -28.19 -8.27
C LEU A 68 10.93 -27.89 -6.76
N GLU A 69 11.18 -28.86 -5.88
CA GLU A 69 11.16 -28.62 -4.43
C GLU A 69 12.30 -27.72 -3.94
N VAL A 70 13.48 -27.77 -4.58
CA VAL A 70 14.60 -26.84 -4.30
C VAL A 70 14.28 -25.44 -4.82
N GLU A 71 13.73 -25.32 -6.02
CA GLU A 71 13.35 -24.05 -6.64
C GLU A 71 12.22 -23.36 -5.86
N ARG A 72 11.18 -24.10 -5.48
CA ARG A 72 10.11 -23.64 -4.59
C ARG A 72 10.63 -23.19 -3.22
N ARG A 73 11.69 -23.82 -2.69
CA ARG A 73 12.36 -23.38 -1.45
C ARG A 73 13.20 -22.11 -1.63
N LYS A 74 13.89 -21.99 -2.77
CA LYS A 74 14.63 -20.77 -3.15
C LYS A 74 13.66 -19.59 -3.29
N GLN A 75 12.60 -19.75 -4.08
CA GLN A 75 11.55 -18.74 -4.27
C GLN A 75 10.88 -18.39 -2.94
N LYS A 76 10.52 -19.37 -2.09
CA LYS A 76 9.97 -19.04 -0.75
C LYS A 76 10.93 -18.20 0.11
N ARG A 77 12.25 -18.45 0.03
CA ARG A 77 13.26 -17.63 0.74
C ARG A 77 13.35 -16.21 0.17
N GLN A 78 13.49 -16.10 -1.16
CA GLN A 78 13.53 -14.82 -1.86
C GLN A 78 12.27 -13.97 -1.57
N ASN A 79 11.09 -14.59 -1.58
CA ASN A 79 9.85 -13.90 -1.20
C ASN A 79 9.85 -13.46 0.28
N GLN A 80 10.42 -14.24 1.21
CA GLN A 80 10.51 -13.83 2.62
C GLN A 80 11.48 -12.66 2.81
N GLU A 81 12.66 -12.73 2.19
CA GLU A 81 13.69 -11.69 2.15
C GLU A 81 13.10 -10.37 1.59
N VAL A 82 12.32 -10.46 0.50
CA VAL A 82 11.59 -9.33 -0.10
C VAL A 82 10.46 -8.77 0.79
N GLU A 83 9.85 -9.55 1.68
CA GLU A 83 8.88 -9.03 2.68
C GLU A 83 9.60 -8.34 3.86
N GLU A 84 10.73 -8.90 4.31
CA GLU A 84 11.56 -8.32 5.37
C GLU A 84 12.13 -6.95 4.92
N GLU A 85 12.66 -6.84 3.69
CA GLU A 85 13.13 -5.57 3.13
C GLU A 85 12.02 -4.51 2.91
N LYS A 86 10.76 -4.93 2.69
CA LYS A 86 9.63 -3.99 2.61
C LYS A 86 9.31 -3.37 3.96
N SER A 87 9.35 -4.16 5.03
CA SER A 87 9.12 -3.69 6.40
C SER A 87 10.21 -2.69 6.79
N ASP A 88 11.50 -3.02 6.56
CA ASP A 88 12.62 -2.13 6.85
C ASP A 88 12.56 -0.80 6.07
N PHE A 89 12.27 -0.83 4.77
CA PHE A 89 12.16 0.41 3.99
C PHE A 89 10.94 1.24 4.42
N PHE A 90 9.79 0.61 4.66
CA PHE A 90 8.62 1.32 5.18
C PHE A 90 8.92 1.96 6.54
N ALA A 91 9.55 1.23 7.47
CA ALA A 91 9.95 1.75 8.76
C ALA A 91 10.89 2.96 8.62
N ALA A 92 11.86 2.89 7.70
CA ALA A 92 12.77 4.00 7.42
C ALA A 92 12.06 5.21 6.79
N ALA A 93 11.18 5.02 5.81
CA ALA A 93 10.42 6.10 5.17
C ALA A 93 9.41 6.74 6.13
N PHE A 94 8.66 5.91 6.85
CA PHE A 94 7.72 6.34 7.88
C PHE A 94 8.42 7.08 9.02
N ALA A 95 9.59 6.62 9.48
CA ALA A 95 10.35 7.31 10.52
C ALA A 95 10.85 8.69 10.07
N ARG A 96 11.30 8.85 8.81
CA ARG A 96 11.70 10.16 8.25
C ARG A 96 10.55 11.15 8.25
N GLU A 97 9.41 10.79 7.66
CA GLU A 97 8.29 11.73 7.55
C GLU A 97 7.58 11.95 8.90
N ARG A 98 7.56 10.95 9.79
CA ARG A 98 7.10 11.13 11.17
C ARG A 98 7.96 12.15 11.92
N ALA A 99 9.29 12.06 11.80
CA ALA A 99 10.21 13.02 12.42
C ALA A 99 10.03 14.44 11.87
N ALA A 100 9.80 14.60 10.56
CA ALA A 100 9.51 15.90 9.95
C ALA A 100 8.20 16.53 10.47
N VAL A 101 7.16 15.72 10.71
CA VAL A 101 5.92 16.18 11.36
C VAL A 101 6.15 16.51 12.84
N GLU A 102 6.95 15.71 13.56
CA GLU A 102 7.30 15.93 14.96
C GLU A 102 8.06 17.27 15.14
N GLU A 103 9.07 17.55 14.30
CA GLU A 103 9.83 18.81 14.31
C GLU A 103 8.94 20.06 14.09
N LEU A 104 8.00 20.00 13.13
CA LEU A 104 7.07 21.09 12.86
C LEU A 104 6.06 21.35 14.01
N LEU A 105 5.73 20.34 14.81
CA LEU A 105 4.81 20.43 15.95
C LEU A 105 5.49 20.90 17.26
N GLU A 106 6.80 20.65 17.39
CA GLU A 106 7.62 21.21 18.46
C GLU A 106 8.02 22.66 18.17
N GLY A 107 8.39 22.97 16.92
CA GLY A 107 9.11 24.18 16.53
C GLY A 107 8.32 25.45 16.19
N GLY A 108 7.03 25.61 16.53
CA GLY A 108 6.33 26.84 16.15
C GLY A 108 4.96 27.15 16.75
N GLU A 109 4.77 28.42 17.10
CA GLU A 109 3.47 29.06 17.41
C GLU A 109 2.79 29.67 16.16
N SER A 110 3.24 29.35 14.93
CA SER A 110 2.68 29.87 13.68
C SER A 110 1.62 28.94 13.10
N MET A 111 0.51 29.53 12.64
CA MET A 111 -0.57 28.81 11.95
C MET A 111 -0.07 28.10 10.68
N GLU A 112 0.83 28.74 9.92
CA GLU A 112 1.39 28.21 8.67
C GLU A 112 2.13 26.88 8.89
N ARG A 113 2.87 26.74 10.00
CA ARG A 113 3.55 25.48 10.37
C ARG A 113 2.56 24.38 10.76
N LEU A 114 1.43 24.73 11.39
CA LEU A 114 0.35 23.78 11.67
C LEU A 114 -0.50 23.44 10.43
N GLU A 115 -0.32 24.15 9.32
CA GLU A 115 -0.88 23.80 8.01
C GLU A 115 0.09 22.89 7.23
N GLU A 116 1.39 23.20 7.20
CA GLU A 116 2.41 22.29 6.63
C GLU A 116 2.43 20.93 7.36
N ALA A 117 2.43 20.92 8.69
CA ALA A 117 2.39 19.68 9.48
C ALA A 117 1.14 18.84 9.18
N ALA A 118 0.00 19.48 8.85
CA ALA A 118 -1.22 18.78 8.47
C ALA A 118 -1.15 18.21 7.05
N ALA A 119 -0.53 18.91 6.11
CA ALA A 119 -0.28 18.42 4.76
C ALA A 119 0.66 17.19 4.76
N ARG A 120 1.77 17.27 5.50
CA ARG A 120 2.69 16.15 5.72
C ARG A 120 2.03 14.96 6.41
N LEU A 121 1.20 15.22 7.43
CA LEU A 121 0.44 14.18 8.11
C LEU A 121 -0.61 13.50 7.21
N GLN A 122 -1.18 14.19 6.22
CA GLN A 122 -1.98 13.55 5.16
C GLN A 122 -1.10 12.68 4.24
N GLY A 123 0.11 13.12 3.91
CA GLY A 123 1.12 12.30 3.21
C GLY A 123 1.47 11.03 3.99
N LEU A 124 1.71 11.14 5.30
CA LEU A 124 1.99 10.01 6.20
C LEU A 124 0.78 9.04 6.30
N GLN A 125 -0.44 9.57 6.35
CA GLN A 125 -1.67 8.76 6.33
C GLN A 125 -1.83 8.02 5.01
N LYS A 126 -1.53 8.68 3.89
CA LYS A 126 -1.53 8.05 2.55
C LYS A 126 -0.46 6.97 2.45
N LEU A 127 0.78 7.22 2.91
CA LEU A 127 1.86 6.24 2.91
C LEU A 127 1.45 4.95 3.62
N VAL A 128 0.80 5.04 4.79
CA VAL A 128 0.27 3.88 5.51
C VAL A 128 -0.85 3.17 4.72
N ASN A 129 -1.78 3.93 4.13
CA ASN A 129 -2.90 3.37 3.36
C ASN A 129 -2.42 2.63 2.09
N ASP A 130 -1.53 3.25 1.31
CA ASP A 130 -0.93 2.65 0.11
C ASP A 130 -0.11 1.39 0.46
N SER A 131 0.37 1.30 1.70
CA SER A 131 1.18 0.18 2.22
C SER A 131 0.38 -0.98 2.83
N VAL A 132 -0.95 -0.86 3.00
CA VAL A 132 -1.81 -1.90 3.63
C VAL A 132 -1.65 -3.28 2.99
N LEU A 133 -1.40 -3.34 1.68
CA LEU A 133 -1.35 -4.60 0.91
C LEU A 133 -0.02 -5.37 1.02
N PHE A 134 1.01 -4.82 1.67
CA PHE A 134 2.34 -5.45 1.74
C PHE A 134 3.04 -5.37 3.12
N LEU A 135 2.42 -4.74 4.12
CA LEU A 135 2.98 -4.68 5.47
C LEU A 135 2.52 -5.82 6.37
N ALA A 136 3.37 -6.20 7.31
CA ALA A 136 2.93 -7.01 8.44
C ALA A 136 1.87 -6.25 9.25
N ALA A 137 0.91 -6.98 9.82
CA ALA A 137 -0.15 -6.40 10.65
C ALA A 137 0.39 -5.67 11.90
N TYR A 138 1.64 -5.92 12.30
CA TYR A 138 2.34 -5.18 13.34
C TYR A 138 2.73 -3.76 12.86
N ASP A 139 3.37 -3.65 11.70
CA ASP A 139 3.87 -2.37 11.16
C ASP A 139 2.71 -1.45 10.77
N LEU A 140 1.67 -2.01 10.13
CA LEU A 140 0.44 -1.29 9.82
C LEU A 140 -0.21 -0.72 11.10
N ARG A 141 -0.24 -1.51 12.18
CA ARG A 141 -0.75 -1.07 13.48
C ARG A 141 0.13 0.01 14.12
N GLN A 142 1.46 -0.12 14.07
CA GLN A 142 2.36 0.93 14.57
C GLN A 142 2.21 2.24 13.79
N GLY A 143 2.06 2.17 12.47
CA GLY A 143 1.77 3.34 11.64
C GLY A 143 0.46 4.03 12.03
N GLN A 144 -0.62 3.27 12.22
CA GLN A 144 -1.93 3.79 12.65
C GLN A 144 -1.89 4.37 14.08
N GLU A 145 -1.21 3.72 15.03
CA GLU A 145 -1.05 4.23 16.40
C GLU A 145 -0.25 5.54 16.44
N ALA A 146 0.81 5.66 15.62
CA ALA A 146 1.60 6.88 15.50
C ALA A 146 0.83 8.02 14.80
N LEU A 147 0.10 7.74 13.70
CA LEU A 147 -0.77 8.71 13.03
C LEU A 147 -1.82 9.29 13.98
N THR A 148 -2.46 8.44 14.78
CA THR A 148 -3.48 8.86 15.76
C THR A 148 -2.88 9.82 16.81
N ARG A 149 -1.66 9.56 17.29
CA ARG A 149 -0.96 10.46 18.23
C ARG A 149 -0.68 11.83 17.61
N LEU A 150 -0.10 11.85 16.41
CA LEU A 150 0.24 13.12 15.74
C LEU A 150 -1.03 13.94 15.40
N GLN A 151 -2.14 13.28 15.04
CA GLN A 151 -3.44 13.94 14.85
C GLN A 151 -3.93 14.60 16.15
N THR A 152 -3.78 13.94 17.30
CA THR A 152 -4.11 14.51 18.61
C THR A 152 -3.23 15.72 18.94
N THR A 153 -1.90 15.59 18.85
CA THR A 153 -0.96 16.70 19.15
C THR A 153 -1.21 17.90 18.22
N LEU A 154 -1.47 17.66 16.94
CA LEU A 154 -1.79 18.73 15.98
C LEU A 154 -3.13 19.42 16.30
N ALA A 155 -4.14 18.68 16.78
CA ALA A 155 -5.40 19.25 17.25
C ALA A 155 -5.23 20.07 18.54
N GLU A 156 -4.42 19.59 19.48
CA GLU A 156 -4.06 20.29 20.72
C GLU A 156 -3.34 21.62 20.41
N ARG A 157 -2.30 21.60 19.58
CA ARG A 157 -1.60 22.82 19.12
C ARG A 157 -2.53 23.83 18.45
N ARG A 158 -3.44 23.36 17.59
CA ARG A 158 -4.47 24.23 16.97
C ARG A 158 -5.45 24.81 17.99
N GLN A 159 -5.69 24.14 19.12
CA GLN A 159 -6.51 24.68 20.21
C GLN A 159 -5.72 25.67 21.09
N GLU A 160 -4.42 25.46 21.31
CA GLU A 160 -3.56 26.38 22.07
C GLU A 160 -3.47 27.77 21.41
N LEU A 161 -3.36 27.81 20.07
CA LEU A 161 -3.26 29.04 19.28
C LEU A 161 -4.61 29.73 19.01
N GLN A 162 -5.75 29.10 19.30
CA GLN A 162 -7.04 29.80 19.20
C GLN A 162 -7.10 30.95 20.23
N PRO A 163 -7.56 32.16 19.85
CA PRO A 163 -7.63 33.29 20.77
C PRO A 163 -8.61 33.00 21.91
N LYS A 164 -8.06 32.64 23.08
CA LYS A 164 -8.79 32.21 24.28
C LYS A 164 -9.89 33.22 24.61
N LYS A 165 -11.16 32.81 24.50
CA LYS A 165 -12.36 33.66 24.60
C LYS A 165 -12.38 34.45 25.92
N ARG A 166 -11.90 35.70 25.88
CA ARG A 166 -11.68 36.52 27.08
C ARG A 166 -13.00 36.95 27.71
N PHE A 167 -13.32 36.37 28.87
CA PHE A 167 -14.17 36.92 29.93
C PHE A 167 -15.34 37.81 29.48
N ALA A 168 -16.40 37.20 28.95
CA ALA A 168 -17.69 37.85 28.83
C ALA A 168 -18.27 38.12 30.24
N PHE A 169 -18.10 39.34 30.75
CA PHE A 169 -18.68 39.79 32.02
C PHE A 169 -20.21 39.68 31.97
N LYS A 170 -20.80 38.75 32.73
CA LYS A 170 -22.26 38.68 32.93
C LYS A 170 -22.72 39.85 33.80
N THR A 171 -23.08 40.97 33.18
CA THR A 171 -23.76 42.08 33.86
C THR A 171 -25.13 41.64 34.35
N ARG A 172 -25.29 41.61 35.68
CA ARG A 172 -26.51 41.22 36.39
C ARG A 172 -27.57 42.30 36.21
N ARG A 173 -28.69 41.97 35.56
CA ARG A 173 -29.97 42.68 35.73
C ARG A 173 -31.00 41.73 36.36
N LYS A 174 -31.87 42.28 37.19
CA LYS A 174 -32.93 41.61 37.96
C LYS A 174 -34.15 42.54 37.97
N ASP A 175 -35.33 41.95 38.11
CA ASP A 175 -36.66 42.58 38.28
C ASP A 175 -37.23 43.29 37.03
N ALA A 176 -38.54 43.31 36.77
CA ALA A 176 -39.66 42.42 37.19
C ALA A 176 -40.93 42.76 36.37
N ALA A 177 -41.90 41.83 36.27
CA ALA A 177 -43.28 42.03 35.75
C ALA A 177 -43.38 42.45 34.24
N SER A 178 -44.50 42.34 33.50
CA SER A 178 -45.77 41.55 33.52
C SER A 178 -46.53 41.86 32.20
N ALA A 179 -47.51 41.11 31.68
CA ALA A 179 -48.01 39.74 31.82
C ALA A 179 -49.10 39.49 30.73
N ALA A 180 -49.86 38.38 30.79
CA ALA A 180 -51.07 38.06 29.98
C ALA A 180 -50.84 37.70 28.48
N LYS A 181 -51.62 36.81 27.84
CA LYS A 181 -52.65 35.83 28.30
C LYS A 181 -52.95 34.81 27.17
N VAL A 182 -53.19 33.52 27.52
CA VAL A 182 -54.30 32.61 27.05
C VAL A 182 -54.47 32.38 25.52
N ASP A 183 -54.70 31.18 24.97
CA ASP A 183 -55.47 30.01 25.48
C ASP A 183 -54.95 28.61 25.06
N SER A 184 -55.70 27.62 25.55
CA SER A 184 -55.73 26.15 25.44
C SER A 184 -56.55 25.69 24.20
N ALA A 185 -56.69 24.42 23.78
CA ALA A 185 -56.18 23.11 24.23
C ALA A 185 -56.02 22.14 23.00
N PRO A 186 -56.32 20.81 22.98
CA PRO A 186 -55.38 19.85 22.37
C PRO A 186 -55.91 19.00 21.19
N GLY A 187 -55.01 18.34 20.46
CA GLY A 187 -55.36 17.33 19.46
C GLY A 187 -54.17 16.52 18.92
N ALA A 188 -54.26 15.20 19.01
CA ALA A 188 -53.38 14.18 18.42
C ALA A 188 -54.25 12.93 18.12
N PRO A 189 -53.82 11.92 17.31
CA PRO A 189 -52.46 11.69 16.82
C PRO A 189 -52.36 11.28 15.32
N ALA A 190 -51.12 10.92 14.91
CA ALA A 190 -50.74 9.90 13.93
C ALA A 190 -51.17 10.01 12.45
N ALA A 191 -50.16 10.17 11.59
CA ALA A 191 -50.06 9.50 10.28
C ALA A 191 -48.57 9.33 9.92
N GLU A 192 -48.19 8.16 9.39
CA GLU A 192 -46.87 7.94 8.79
C GLU A 192 -46.91 8.32 7.29
N GLY A 193 -45.80 8.80 6.73
CA GLY A 193 -45.71 9.15 5.31
C GLY A 193 -44.28 9.56 4.92
N ILE A 194 -43.82 9.10 3.76
CA ILE A 194 -42.41 9.19 3.32
C ILE A 194 -42.31 10.06 2.04
N LEU A 195 -41.13 10.64 1.80
CA LEU A 195 -40.64 11.26 0.56
C LEU A 195 -41.10 12.70 0.24
N ALA A 196 -40.18 13.65 0.44
CA ALA A 196 -40.05 14.87 -0.37
C ALA A 196 -38.58 15.35 -0.36
N SER A 197 -38.03 15.69 -1.53
CA SER A 197 -36.61 16.06 -1.69
C SER A 197 -36.34 17.55 -1.38
N PRO A 198 -35.12 17.92 -0.93
CA PRO A 198 -34.68 19.32 -0.97
C PRO A 198 -34.54 19.81 -2.43
N PRO A 199 -34.96 21.05 -2.76
CA PRO A 199 -34.80 21.62 -4.09
C PRO A 199 -33.35 22.08 -4.36
N PRO A 200 -32.92 22.16 -5.64
CA PRO A 200 -31.54 22.49 -5.98
C PRO A 200 -31.25 23.99 -5.84
N LEU A 201 -30.17 24.32 -5.13
CA LEU A 201 -29.51 25.62 -5.26
C LEU A 201 -28.55 25.55 -6.45
N LYS A 202 -28.65 26.54 -7.35
CA LYS A 202 -27.80 26.64 -8.54
C LYS A 202 -26.41 27.19 -8.21
N GLU A 203 -25.49 26.85 -9.09
CA GLU A 203 -24.09 27.24 -9.07
C GLU A 203 -23.91 28.76 -9.16
N GLU A 204 -23.32 29.36 -8.13
CA GLU A 204 -22.16 30.28 -8.26
C GLU A 204 -21.28 30.08 -7.01
N GLY A 205 -20.02 29.68 -7.19
CA GLY A 205 -19.18 29.27 -6.07
C GLY A 205 -17.90 28.53 -6.49
N GLY A 206 -17.03 29.20 -7.25
CA GLY A 206 -15.77 28.64 -7.74
C GLY A 206 -14.71 28.40 -6.67
N ILE A 207 -14.93 27.43 -5.78
CA ILE A 207 -13.98 26.94 -4.77
C ILE A 207 -13.99 25.40 -4.84
N GLY A 208 -13.39 24.85 -5.90
CA GLY A 208 -13.60 23.46 -6.31
C GLY A 208 -12.42 22.73 -6.96
N SER A 209 -11.23 23.34 -7.03
CA SER A 209 -10.00 22.65 -7.42
C SER A 209 -9.19 22.27 -6.18
N SER A 210 -9.17 20.97 -5.85
CA SER A 210 -8.21 20.43 -4.88
C SER A 210 -6.78 20.71 -5.35
N TRP A 211 -5.84 20.90 -4.41
CA TRP A 211 -4.46 21.33 -4.68
C TRP A 211 -3.60 20.19 -5.25
N VAL A 212 -3.99 19.69 -6.42
CA VAL A 212 -3.29 18.65 -7.17
C VAL A 212 -2.03 19.26 -7.79
N PHE A 213 -0.88 18.95 -7.19
CA PHE A 213 0.41 19.31 -7.77
C PHE A 213 0.77 18.34 -8.91
N GLY A 214 0.95 18.87 -10.13
CA GLY A 214 1.24 18.06 -11.32
C GLY A 214 0.71 18.68 -12.60
N PHE A 215 0.19 17.85 -13.51
CA PHE A 215 -0.35 18.26 -14.81
C PHE A 215 -1.65 17.50 -15.13
N SER A 216 -2.66 18.22 -15.60
CA SER A 216 -4.00 17.69 -15.86
C SER A 216 -4.58 18.22 -17.17
N ASN A 217 -5.23 17.37 -17.96
CA ASN A 217 -6.06 17.76 -19.12
C ASN A 217 -5.26 18.49 -20.22
N VAL A 218 -4.08 17.97 -20.56
CA VAL A 218 -3.16 18.56 -21.55
C VAL A 218 -2.94 17.63 -22.74
N GLU A 219 -3.02 18.17 -23.96
CA GLU A 219 -2.69 17.45 -25.19
C GLU A 219 -1.54 18.10 -25.97
N SER A 220 -0.66 17.26 -26.55
CA SER A 220 0.41 17.59 -27.51
C SER A 220 1.39 18.67 -27.03
N GLN A 221 1.82 18.61 -25.77
CA GLN A 221 2.76 19.57 -25.18
C GLN A 221 3.97 18.89 -24.52
N VAL A 222 5.08 19.63 -24.47
CA VAL A 222 6.23 19.30 -23.63
C VAL A 222 6.05 20.03 -22.30
N LEU A 223 6.09 19.29 -21.19
CA LEU A 223 5.80 19.77 -19.84
C LEU A 223 6.97 19.44 -18.93
N GLU A 224 7.54 20.44 -18.26
CA GLU A 224 8.72 20.24 -17.39
C GLU A 224 8.45 20.65 -15.95
N LYS A 225 9.11 19.98 -15.00
CA LYS A 225 9.27 20.44 -13.62
C LYS A 225 10.72 20.30 -13.16
N ARG A 226 11.17 21.24 -12.34
CA ARG A 226 12.54 21.28 -11.79
C ARG A 226 12.56 20.90 -10.31
N ALA A 227 13.74 20.58 -9.78
CA ALA A 227 13.88 19.96 -8.47
C ALA A 227 13.29 20.84 -7.35
N GLU A 228 13.45 22.15 -7.50
CA GLU A 228 12.87 23.22 -6.68
C GLU A 228 11.37 23.03 -6.43
N GLU A 229 10.62 22.62 -7.46
CA GLU A 229 9.18 22.37 -7.36
C GLU A 229 8.86 20.97 -6.82
N LEU A 230 9.69 19.97 -7.14
CA LEU A 230 9.41 18.55 -6.91
C LEU A 230 9.75 18.05 -5.50
N HIS A 231 10.70 18.68 -4.80
CA HIS A 231 11.24 18.29 -3.48
C HIS A 231 10.26 17.49 -2.59
N GLN A 232 10.35 16.16 -2.67
CA GLN A 232 9.54 15.21 -1.89
C GLN A 232 8.02 15.48 -1.90
N ARG A 233 7.50 15.99 -3.03
CA ARG A 233 6.06 16.18 -3.28
C ARG A 233 5.46 15.03 -4.07
N ASP A 234 4.17 14.82 -3.88
CA ASP A 234 3.37 13.91 -4.70
C ASP A 234 2.98 14.58 -6.02
N VAL A 235 3.22 13.91 -7.14
CA VAL A 235 2.92 14.39 -8.49
C VAL A 235 1.79 13.56 -9.10
N LEU A 236 0.72 14.23 -9.57
CA LEU A 236 -0.32 13.61 -10.38
C LEU A 236 -0.24 14.10 -11.84
N LEU A 237 -0.06 13.15 -12.75
CA LEU A 237 -0.17 13.33 -14.19
C LEU A 237 -1.48 12.67 -14.63
N THR A 238 -2.48 13.45 -15.07
CA THR A 238 -3.82 12.91 -15.38
C THR A 238 -4.41 13.45 -16.67
N GLU A 239 -5.14 12.62 -17.41
CA GLU A 239 -5.86 13.01 -18.65
C GLU A 239 -4.92 13.70 -19.66
N LEU A 240 -3.80 13.04 -19.95
CA LEU A 240 -2.76 13.52 -20.86
C LEU A 240 -2.78 12.76 -22.19
N SER A 241 -2.65 13.48 -23.30
CA SER A 241 -2.62 12.91 -24.67
C SER A 241 -1.41 13.42 -25.46
N LYS A 242 -0.57 12.53 -26.00
CA LYS A 242 0.59 12.88 -26.85
C LYS A 242 1.58 13.87 -26.19
N CYS A 243 1.67 13.86 -24.87
CA CYS A 243 2.52 14.78 -24.10
C CYS A 243 3.87 14.17 -23.74
N THR A 244 4.91 15.00 -23.69
CA THR A 244 6.23 14.63 -23.17
C THR A 244 6.46 15.34 -21.84
N VAL A 245 6.46 14.59 -20.74
CA VAL A 245 6.64 15.14 -19.39
C VAL A 245 8.06 14.85 -18.91
N ARG A 246 8.80 15.87 -18.46
CA ARG A 246 10.17 15.76 -17.92
C ARG A 246 10.21 16.29 -16.47
N LEU A 247 10.33 15.37 -15.51
CA LEU A 247 10.35 15.64 -14.08
C LEU A 247 11.78 15.48 -13.55
N TYR A 248 12.52 16.59 -13.49
CA TYR A 248 13.89 16.64 -13.00
C TYR A 248 13.89 16.86 -11.48
N GLY A 249 14.28 15.86 -10.70
CA GLY A 249 14.33 15.96 -9.24
C GLY A 249 13.86 14.69 -8.53
N ASN A 250 13.75 14.77 -7.20
CA ASN A 250 13.18 13.74 -6.34
C ASN A 250 11.74 14.09 -5.87
N PRO A 251 10.68 13.57 -6.53
CA PRO A 251 9.32 13.58 -5.98
C PRO A 251 9.12 12.42 -4.98
N ASN A 252 8.13 12.53 -4.09
CA ASN A 252 7.83 11.49 -3.10
C ASN A 252 7.02 10.32 -3.70
N THR A 253 5.95 10.65 -4.43
CA THR A 253 5.07 9.69 -5.13
C THR A 253 4.79 10.20 -6.54
N LEU A 254 4.72 9.31 -7.53
CA LEU A 254 4.23 9.64 -8.88
C LEU A 254 2.97 8.83 -9.19
N ARG A 255 1.90 9.49 -9.66
CA ARG A 255 0.75 8.81 -10.28
C ARG A 255 0.57 9.31 -11.71
N LEU A 256 0.46 8.37 -12.63
CA LEU A 256 0.10 8.58 -14.03
C LEU A 256 -1.27 7.91 -14.27
N ALA A 257 -2.28 8.70 -14.59
CA ALA A 257 -3.65 8.24 -14.76
C ALA A 257 -4.22 8.70 -16.11
N LYS A 258 -5.02 7.85 -16.78
CA LYS A 258 -5.74 8.21 -18.02
C LYS A 258 -4.82 8.78 -19.12
N ALA A 259 -3.60 8.26 -19.26
CA ALA A 259 -2.62 8.77 -20.21
C ALA A 259 -2.67 8.01 -21.55
N ARG A 260 -2.43 8.71 -22.67
CA ARG A 260 -2.49 8.17 -24.04
C ARG A 260 -1.33 8.68 -24.89
N SER A 261 -0.54 7.79 -25.49
CA SER A 261 0.58 8.15 -26.38
C SER A 261 1.61 9.10 -25.73
N CYS A 262 1.79 9.02 -24.40
CA CYS A 262 2.62 9.97 -23.63
C CYS A 262 4.00 9.40 -23.32
N THR A 263 5.02 10.26 -23.37
CA THR A 263 6.36 9.98 -22.83
C THR A 263 6.52 10.68 -21.49
N VAL A 264 6.94 9.96 -20.45
CA VAL A 264 7.16 10.50 -19.10
C VAL A 264 8.55 10.11 -18.65
N LEU A 265 9.41 11.10 -18.44
CA LEU A 265 10.77 10.94 -17.92
C LEU A 265 10.79 11.51 -16.51
N CYS A 266 11.14 10.70 -15.51
CA CYS A 266 11.11 11.07 -14.11
C CYS A 266 12.39 10.65 -13.40
N GLY A 267 12.89 11.53 -12.54
CA GLY A 267 13.93 11.21 -11.57
C GLY A 267 13.49 10.17 -10.53
N PRO A 268 14.38 9.83 -9.58
CA PRO A 268 14.13 8.83 -8.56
C PRO A 268 13.01 9.26 -7.60
N VAL A 269 11.96 8.45 -7.54
CA VAL A 269 10.76 8.66 -6.72
C VAL A 269 10.97 7.99 -5.37
N SER A 270 10.86 8.73 -4.25
CA SER A 270 11.21 8.24 -2.92
C SER A 270 10.42 7.00 -2.47
N THR A 271 9.18 6.86 -2.93
CA THR A 271 8.31 5.74 -2.58
C THR A 271 7.78 5.01 -3.82
N SER A 272 6.59 5.35 -4.28
CA SER A 272 5.81 4.51 -5.19
C SER A 272 5.40 5.24 -6.47
N VAL A 273 5.27 4.44 -7.53
CA VAL A 273 4.78 4.85 -8.84
C VAL A 273 3.51 4.08 -9.15
N PHE A 274 2.44 4.79 -9.49
CA PHE A 274 1.14 4.22 -9.85
C PHE A 274 0.80 4.56 -11.31
N LEU A 275 0.52 3.55 -12.12
CA LEU A 275 -0.03 3.68 -13.48
C LEU A 275 -1.46 3.14 -13.47
N GLU A 276 -2.40 3.92 -13.98
CA GLU A 276 -3.84 3.62 -13.93
C GLU A 276 -4.50 4.04 -15.24
N ASP A 277 -5.17 3.12 -15.94
CA ASP A 277 -5.82 3.39 -17.24
C ASP A 277 -4.88 4.13 -18.22
N CYS A 278 -3.72 3.55 -18.54
CA CYS A 278 -2.75 4.13 -19.48
C CYS A 278 -2.63 3.29 -20.77
N SER A 279 -2.34 3.91 -21.92
CA SER A 279 -2.01 3.14 -23.14
C SER A 279 -1.04 3.85 -24.07
N ASP A 280 -0.26 3.07 -24.84
CA ASP A 280 0.72 3.58 -25.82
C ASP A 280 1.78 4.51 -25.17
N CYS A 281 2.08 4.29 -23.89
CA CYS A 281 2.95 5.18 -23.12
C CYS A 281 4.39 4.67 -23.02
N VAL A 282 5.33 5.60 -22.86
CA VAL A 282 6.73 5.31 -22.51
C VAL A 282 7.04 6.00 -21.19
N LEU A 283 7.45 5.25 -20.18
CA LEU A 283 7.82 5.76 -18.86
C LEU A 283 9.27 5.39 -18.56
N ALA A 284 10.09 6.38 -18.19
CA ALA A 284 11.40 6.17 -17.56
C ALA A 284 11.33 6.66 -16.12
N VAL A 285 11.48 5.75 -15.15
CA VAL A 285 11.42 6.08 -13.71
C VAL A 285 12.26 5.13 -12.85
N ALA A 286 12.82 5.66 -11.77
CA ALA A 286 13.36 4.87 -10.66
C ALA A 286 12.47 5.05 -9.42
N CYS A 287 12.17 3.98 -8.68
CA CYS A 287 11.30 4.02 -7.49
C CYS A 287 11.57 2.89 -6.49
N GLN A 288 10.90 2.91 -5.34
CA GLN A 288 10.90 1.74 -4.43
C GLN A 288 9.89 0.68 -4.91
N GLN A 289 8.71 1.12 -5.37
CA GLN A 289 7.62 0.24 -5.82
C GLN A 289 6.96 0.77 -7.09
N LEU A 290 6.56 -0.14 -7.97
CA LEU A 290 5.71 0.15 -9.13
C LEU A 290 4.40 -0.65 -9.03
N ARG A 291 3.27 0.00 -9.30
CA ARG A 291 1.98 -0.67 -9.53
C ARG A 291 1.38 -0.19 -10.84
N VAL A 292 0.92 -1.13 -11.66
CA VAL A 292 0.34 -0.86 -12.98
C VAL A 292 -1.03 -1.55 -13.04
N HIS A 293 -2.08 -0.77 -13.27
CA HIS A 293 -3.47 -1.21 -13.29
C HIS A 293 -4.18 -0.79 -14.59
N THR A 294 -4.96 -1.69 -15.20
CA THR A 294 -5.75 -1.44 -16.43
C THR A 294 -4.96 -0.77 -17.56
N THR A 295 -3.67 -1.09 -17.71
CA THR A 295 -2.75 -0.41 -18.64
C THR A 295 -2.38 -1.31 -19.80
N ARG A 296 -2.20 -0.72 -21.00
CA ARG A 296 -1.93 -1.48 -22.24
C ARG A 296 -0.75 -0.94 -23.03
N ASP A 297 -0.07 -1.83 -23.76
CA ASP A 297 0.88 -1.46 -24.81
C ASP A 297 1.86 -0.36 -24.37
N THR A 298 2.48 -0.54 -23.19
CA THR A 298 3.21 0.51 -22.46
C THR A 298 4.60 0.02 -22.08
N ARG A 299 5.62 0.83 -22.41
CA ARG A 299 7.04 0.54 -22.19
C ARG A 299 7.52 1.24 -20.92
N ILE A 300 8.15 0.50 -20.01
CA ILE A 300 8.58 0.99 -18.71
C ILE A 300 10.08 0.70 -18.51
N PHE A 301 10.89 1.75 -18.61
CA PHE A 301 12.31 1.77 -18.31
C PHE A 301 12.47 2.00 -16.81
N LEU A 302 12.65 0.92 -16.06
CA LEU A 302 12.46 0.84 -14.63
C LEU A 302 13.77 0.62 -13.88
N GLN A 303 13.92 1.31 -12.74
CA GLN A 303 14.69 0.80 -11.62
C GLN A 303 13.76 0.68 -10.42
N VAL A 304 13.65 -0.50 -9.83
CA VAL A 304 12.78 -0.74 -8.67
C VAL A 304 13.54 -1.47 -7.58
N THR A 305 13.58 -0.89 -6.37
CA THR A 305 14.38 -1.48 -5.27
C THR A 305 13.66 -2.60 -4.52
N SER A 306 12.32 -2.65 -4.57
CA SER A 306 11.52 -3.73 -3.98
C SER A 306 10.80 -4.58 -5.05
N ARG A 307 9.70 -4.08 -5.63
CA ARG A 307 8.76 -4.89 -6.44
C ARG A 307 8.02 -4.06 -7.49
N ALA A 308 7.80 -4.65 -8.66
CA ALA A 308 6.80 -4.20 -9.63
C ALA A 308 5.57 -5.13 -9.62
N ILE A 309 4.37 -4.55 -9.74
CA ILE A 309 3.09 -5.26 -9.81
C ILE A 309 2.34 -4.86 -11.09
N VAL A 310 1.75 -5.84 -11.79
CA VAL A 310 0.78 -5.63 -12.88
C VAL A 310 -0.57 -6.30 -12.57
N GLU A 311 -1.66 -5.61 -12.88
CA GLU A 311 -3.05 -6.06 -12.66
C GLU A 311 -3.95 -5.51 -13.80
N ASP A 312 -4.83 -6.33 -14.38
CA ASP A 312 -5.68 -5.96 -15.55
C ASP A 312 -4.92 -5.36 -16.76
N CYS A 313 -3.63 -5.67 -16.89
CA CYS A 313 -2.75 -5.13 -17.94
C CYS A 313 -2.57 -6.08 -19.13
N SER A 314 -2.10 -5.54 -20.27
CA SER A 314 -1.74 -6.36 -21.45
C SER A 314 -0.68 -5.67 -22.32
N GLY A 315 0.37 -6.37 -22.74
CA GLY A 315 1.40 -5.78 -23.61
C GLY A 315 2.34 -4.81 -22.89
N ILE A 316 2.56 -5.00 -21.58
CA ILE A 316 3.56 -4.22 -20.84
C ILE A 316 4.96 -4.71 -21.21
N GLN A 317 5.90 -3.79 -21.44
CA GLN A 317 7.30 -4.13 -21.76
C GLN A 317 8.25 -3.47 -20.76
N PHE A 318 9.05 -4.25 -20.05
CA PHE A 318 10.02 -3.77 -19.06
C PHE A 318 11.44 -3.70 -19.62
N ALA A 319 12.16 -2.65 -19.26
CA ALA A 319 13.57 -2.43 -19.57
C ALA A 319 14.29 -1.85 -18.34
N PRO A 320 15.63 -1.89 -18.26
CA PRO A 320 16.38 -1.12 -17.26
C PRO A 320 16.15 0.39 -17.43
N TYR A 321 16.14 1.14 -16.34
CA TYR A 321 16.17 2.60 -16.37
C TYR A 321 17.49 3.11 -16.97
N THR A 322 17.39 3.92 -18.05
CA THR A 322 18.54 4.47 -18.79
C THR A 322 18.57 6.00 -18.85
N TRP A 323 17.58 6.69 -18.25
CA TRP A 323 17.54 8.15 -18.30
C TRP A 323 18.57 8.77 -17.33
N SER A 324 19.24 9.83 -17.76
CA SER A 324 20.28 10.52 -17.00
C SER A 324 20.25 12.01 -17.31
N TYR A 325 20.49 12.84 -16.29
CA TYR A 325 20.48 14.29 -16.40
C TYR A 325 21.38 14.93 -15.32
N PRO A 326 21.83 16.18 -15.49
CA PRO A 326 22.68 16.86 -14.51
C PRO A 326 21.97 17.00 -13.16
N GLY A 327 22.53 16.37 -12.11
CA GLY A 327 21.98 16.39 -10.75
C GLY A 327 21.40 15.05 -10.27
N ILE A 328 21.13 14.10 -11.17
CA ILE A 328 20.46 12.82 -10.87
C ILE A 328 21.09 12.02 -9.70
N ASP A 329 22.40 12.15 -9.47
CA ASP A 329 23.10 11.50 -8.35
C ASP A 329 22.62 12.02 -6.98
N LYS A 330 22.38 13.33 -6.88
CA LYS A 330 21.83 13.96 -5.66
C LYS A 330 20.36 13.64 -5.46
N ASP A 331 19.60 13.51 -6.54
CA ASP A 331 18.19 13.12 -6.44
C ASP A 331 18.07 11.68 -5.94
N PHE A 332 18.97 10.78 -6.35
CA PHE A 332 19.01 9.41 -5.83
C PHE A 332 19.38 9.40 -4.34
N GLU A 333 20.37 10.18 -3.91
CA GLU A 333 20.70 10.37 -2.49
C GLU A 333 19.49 10.90 -1.69
N GLY A 334 18.81 11.94 -2.17
CA GLY A 334 17.62 12.53 -1.55
C GLY A 334 16.38 11.62 -1.53
N SER A 335 16.27 10.70 -2.50
CA SER A 335 15.20 9.69 -2.56
C SER A 335 15.35 8.56 -1.53
N GLY A 336 16.60 8.26 -1.12
CA GLY A 336 16.93 7.09 -0.32
C GLY A 336 16.85 5.75 -1.08
N LEU A 337 16.80 5.76 -2.41
CA LEU A 337 16.85 4.54 -3.23
C LEU A 337 18.28 4.00 -3.33
N ASP A 338 18.47 2.73 -2.94
CA ASP A 338 19.72 2.01 -3.14
C ASP A 338 19.97 1.72 -4.63
N ARG A 339 20.98 2.36 -5.21
CA ARG A 339 21.37 2.17 -6.62
C ARG A 339 21.87 0.77 -6.95
N SER A 340 22.33 -0.01 -5.97
CA SER A 340 22.77 -1.39 -6.18
C SER A 340 21.60 -2.38 -6.31
N LYS A 341 20.41 -2.01 -5.84
CA LYS A 341 19.18 -2.80 -5.95
C LYS A 341 18.39 -2.41 -7.19
N ASN A 342 18.10 -3.40 -8.04
CA ASN A 342 17.24 -3.20 -9.20
C ASN A 342 16.55 -4.50 -9.64
N ASN A 343 15.29 -4.66 -9.26
CA ASN A 343 14.45 -5.82 -9.55
C ASN A 343 13.53 -5.58 -10.78
N TRP A 344 13.95 -4.74 -11.74
CA TRP A 344 13.15 -4.33 -12.92
C TRP A 344 12.59 -5.49 -13.76
N ASN A 345 13.22 -6.66 -13.69
CA ASN A 345 12.87 -7.87 -14.42
C ASN A 345 12.16 -8.95 -13.57
N ASP A 346 11.80 -8.63 -12.31
CA ASP A 346 11.05 -9.50 -11.40
C ASP A 346 9.70 -8.83 -11.10
N VAL A 347 8.67 -9.22 -11.87
CA VAL A 347 7.37 -8.52 -11.94
C VAL A 347 6.23 -9.47 -11.60
N ASP A 348 5.50 -9.16 -10.54
CA ASP A 348 4.35 -9.94 -10.10
C ASP A 348 3.08 -9.56 -10.89
N ASP A 349 2.46 -10.57 -11.51
CA ASP A 349 1.14 -10.44 -12.14
C ASP A 349 0.07 -11.05 -11.23
N PHE A 350 -0.88 -10.24 -10.76
CA PHE A 350 -1.92 -10.68 -9.83
C PHE A 350 -3.03 -11.50 -10.49
N ASN A 351 -3.26 -11.32 -11.80
CA ASN A 351 -4.23 -12.10 -12.56
C ASN A 351 -3.66 -13.46 -13.01
N TRP A 352 -2.35 -13.58 -13.13
CA TRP A 352 -1.69 -14.79 -13.62
C TRP A 352 -1.37 -15.81 -12.50
N LEU A 353 -2.40 -16.52 -12.04
CA LEU A 353 -2.28 -17.56 -11.01
C LEU A 353 -1.44 -18.79 -11.41
N ALA A 354 -1.09 -18.94 -12.70
CA ALA A 354 -0.36 -20.08 -13.24
C ALA A 354 1.17 -19.93 -13.07
N ARG A 355 1.64 -20.16 -11.83
CA ARG A 355 3.04 -19.97 -11.38
C ARG A 355 4.12 -20.73 -12.17
N ASP A 356 3.72 -21.77 -12.90
CA ASP A 356 4.63 -22.61 -13.70
C ASP A 356 4.81 -22.11 -15.14
N MET A 357 4.20 -20.96 -15.50
CA MET A 357 4.29 -20.33 -16.82
C MET A 357 4.54 -18.82 -16.68
N ALA A 358 5.32 -18.24 -17.60
CA ALA A 358 5.43 -16.79 -17.72
C ALA A 358 4.07 -16.16 -18.06
N SER A 359 3.79 -14.97 -17.51
CA SER A 359 2.57 -14.22 -17.83
C SER A 359 2.57 -13.76 -19.29
N PRO A 360 1.43 -13.77 -19.99
CA PRO A 360 1.28 -13.15 -21.31
C PRO A 360 1.07 -11.62 -21.24
N ASN A 361 0.87 -11.06 -20.05
CA ASN A 361 0.47 -9.65 -19.88
C ASN A 361 1.67 -8.68 -19.86
N TRP A 362 2.85 -9.18 -19.49
CA TRP A 362 4.11 -8.43 -19.48
C TRP A 362 5.26 -9.20 -20.14
N SER A 363 6.28 -8.47 -20.57
CA SER A 363 7.48 -9.02 -21.22
C SER A 363 8.72 -8.16 -20.94
N ILE A 364 9.91 -8.68 -21.24
CA ILE A 364 11.15 -7.89 -21.27
C ILE A 364 11.33 -7.32 -22.68
N LEU A 365 11.62 -6.02 -22.78
CA LEU A 365 11.88 -5.34 -24.04
C LEU A 365 13.18 -5.88 -24.69
N PRO A 366 13.20 -6.20 -26.00
CA PRO A 366 14.42 -6.61 -26.71
C PRO A 366 15.53 -5.55 -26.65
N GLU A 367 16.80 -5.97 -26.71
CA GLU A 367 17.95 -5.06 -26.53
C GLU A 367 18.09 -4.05 -27.67
N GLU A 368 17.64 -4.44 -28.85
CA GLU A 368 17.52 -3.64 -30.05
C GLU A 368 16.51 -2.48 -29.86
N GLU A 369 15.46 -2.70 -29.08
CA GLU A 369 14.41 -1.71 -28.78
C GLU A 369 14.70 -0.88 -27.52
N ARG A 370 15.68 -1.27 -26.68
CA ARG A 370 16.10 -0.48 -25.50
C ARG A 370 16.89 0.80 -25.86
N MET A 371 17.33 0.93 -27.11
CA MET A 371 18.12 2.05 -27.63
C MET A 371 17.29 3.33 -27.86
N VAL A 372 16.65 3.83 -26.80
CA VAL A 372 15.86 5.07 -26.86
C VAL A 372 16.76 6.30 -26.69
N GLN A 373 16.69 7.22 -27.65
CA GLN A 373 17.19 8.59 -27.49
C GLN A 373 16.10 9.43 -26.81
N TRP A 374 16.47 10.11 -25.73
CA TRP A 374 15.53 10.80 -24.83
C TRP A 374 15.43 12.32 -25.09
N ASP A 375 16.22 12.86 -26.02
CA ASP A 375 16.45 14.29 -26.29
C ASP A 375 15.43 14.94 -27.23
#